data_AF-W6MW41-F1
#
_entry.id   AF-W6MW41-F1
#
_cell.length_a   1.000
_cell.length_b   1.000
_cell.length_c   1.000
_cell.angle_alpha   90.00
_cell.angle_beta   90.00
_cell.angle_gamma   90.00
#
_symmetry.space_group_name_H-M   'P 1'
#
loop_
_entity.id
_entity.type
_entity.pdbx_description
1 polymer ?
#
loop_
_entity_poly.entity_id
_entity_poly.type
_entity_poly.pdbx_seq_one_letter_code
_entity_poly.pdbx_strand_id
1 'polypeptide(L)'
;MNSDWLSYVDLEDYAPPSPVSPGIEYSPPSPRRRSSTPKKRKPRKRLTESQKLAHNAIEKRYRVNINAKIVNLQKLLPYEVQPDPNSETPKLNKSAVLDRASEYILSLEREREDLKFLNEHLRAELEMLRNDIL
;
A
#
# COMPACT_ATOMS: atom_id res chain seq x y z
N MET A 1 -14.04 -14.54 12.32
CA MET A 1 -13.24 -13.37 11.90
C MET A 1 -13.09 -13.40 10.39
N ASN A 2 -14.06 -12.84 9.66
CA ASN A 2 -13.91 -12.62 8.23
C ASN A 2 -13.44 -11.17 8.06
N SER A 3 -12.14 -11.00 7.98
CA SER A 3 -11.52 -9.70 7.71
C SER A 3 -11.47 -9.52 6.20
N ASP A 4 -12.56 -9.02 5.64
CA ASP A 4 -12.67 -8.68 4.22
C ASP A 4 -11.88 -7.38 3.93
N TRP A 5 -10.56 -7.51 3.94
CA TRP A 5 -9.59 -6.45 3.61
C TRP A 5 -9.61 -6.04 2.13
N LEU A 6 -10.51 -6.61 1.32
CA LEU A 6 -10.68 -6.26 -0.08
C LEU A 6 -11.77 -5.19 -0.33
N SER A 7 -12.52 -4.79 0.69
CA SER A 7 -13.64 -3.85 0.54
C SER A 7 -13.25 -2.37 0.57
N TYR A 8 -11.98 -2.03 0.84
CA TYR A 8 -11.50 -0.66 1.01
C TYR A 8 -10.30 -0.33 0.12
N VAL A 9 -10.41 -0.69 -1.16
CA VAL A 9 -9.58 -0.10 -2.21
C VAL A 9 -10.54 0.67 -3.12
N ASP A 10 -10.49 2.00 -3.09
CA ASP A 10 -11.19 2.82 -4.07
C ASP A 10 -10.78 2.36 -5.48
N LEU A 11 -11.69 1.64 -6.13
CA LEU A 11 -11.49 0.97 -7.42
C LEU A 11 -11.37 1.99 -8.57
N GLU A 12 -11.56 3.28 -8.31
CA GLU A 12 -11.55 4.34 -9.32
C GLU A 12 -10.16 4.59 -9.93
N ASP A 13 -9.08 4.14 -9.29
CA ASP A 13 -7.70 4.30 -9.80
C ASP A 13 -7.09 3.00 -10.36
N TYR A 14 -7.80 1.86 -10.34
CA TYR A 14 -7.31 0.60 -10.91
C TYR A 14 -7.69 0.49 -12.39
N ALA A 15 -6.76 0.85 -13.28
CA ALA A 15 -6.86 0.53 -14.70
C ALA A 15 -6.36 -0.91 -14.93
N PRO A 16 -7.22 -1.92 -15.17
CA PRO A 16 -6.76 -3.27 -15.47
C PRO A 16 -5.93 -3.29 -16.78
N PRO A 17 -4.90 -4.16 -16.88
CA PRO A 17 -4.18 -4.34 -18.14
C PRO A 17 -5.15 -4.80 -19.23
N SER A 18 -5.09 -4.14 -20.39
CA SER A 18 -5.96 -4.42 -21.54
C SER A 18 -5.98 -5.92 -21.90
N PRO A 19 -7.14 -6.49 -22.27
CA PRO A 19 -7.28 -7.91 -22.57
C PRO A 19 -6.43 -8.29 -23.79
N VAL A 20 -5.60 -9.31 -23.62
CA VAL A 20 -4.82 -9.91 -24.70
C VAL A 20 -5.79 -10.72 -25.57
N SER A 21 -5.86 -10.40 -26.86
CA SER A 21 -6.77 -11.05 -27.81
C SER A 21 -6.57 -12.58 -27.89
N PRO A 22 -7.64 -13.38 -28.01
CA PRO A 22 -7.58 -14.84 -27.99
C PRO A 22 -7.15 -15.38 -29.37
N GLY A 23 -6.12 -16.22 -29.41
CA GLY A 23 -5.76 -16.89 -30.67
C GLY A 23 -4.41 -17.60 -30.73
N ILE A 24 -3.86 -18.12 -29.62
CA ILE A 24 -2.66 -18.97 -29.72
C ILE A 24 -2.96 -20.33 -29.09
N GLU A 25 -3.34 -21.25 -29.97
CA GLU A 25 -3.45 -22.69 -29.76
C GLU A 25 -2.05 -23.26 -29.47
N TYR A 26 -1.89 -23.92 -28.31
CA TYR A 26 -0.61 -24.51 -27.90
C TYR A 26 -0.38 -25.85 -28.60
N SER A 27 0.26 -25.84 -29.77
CA SER A 27 0.90 -27.06 -30.31
C SER A 27 2.32 -27.23 -29.75
N PRO A 28 2.72 -28.45 -29.34
CA PRO A 28 4.04 -28.71 -28.79
C PRO A 28 5.15 -28.58 -29.87
N PRO A 29 6.36 -28.13 -29.53
CA PRO A 29 7.38 -27.83 -30.51
C PRO A 29 8.06 -29.10 -31.02
N SER A 30 7.82 -29.44 -32.28
CA SER A 30 8.61 -30.41 -33.03
C SER A 30 10.04 -29.88 -33.26
N PRO A 31 11.10 -30.70 -33.10
CA PRO A 31 12.48 -30.22 -33.17
C PRO A 31 12.92 -30.07 -34.63
N ARG A 32 12.51 -28.98 -35.28
CA ARG A 32 13.10 -28.57 -36.57
C ARG A 32 14.38 -27.78 -36.30
N ARG A 33 15.51 -28.34 -36.75
CA ARG A 33 16.83 -27.68 -36.85
C ARG A 33 16.63 -26.30 -37.51
N ARG A 34 16.74 -25.24 -36.72
CA ARG A 34 16.77 -23.85 -37.19
C ARG A 34 18.21 -23.49 -37.47
N SER A 35 18.53 -23.28 -38.75
CA SER A 35 19.74 -22.58 -39.16
C SER A 35 19.77 -21.21 -38.45
N SER A 36 20.78 -21.01 -37.60
CA SER A 36 20.95 -19.79 -36.81
C SER A 36 21.58 -18.71 -37.68
N THR A 37 20.78 -18.01 -38.48
CA THR A 37 21.20 -16.69 -38.99
C THR A 37 20.88 -15.64 -37.91
N PRO A 38 21.86 -14.87 -37.44
CA PRO A 38 21.64 -13.88 -36.40
C PRO A 38 20.82 -12.72 -36.99
N LYS A 39 19.53 -12.64 -36.64
CA LYS A 39 18.71 -11.47 -36.96
C LYS A 39 19.28 -10.26 -36.22
N LYS A 40 19.88 -9.32 -36.95
CA LYS A 40 20.30 -8.01 -36.44
C LYS A 40 19.11 -7.33 -35.74
N ARG A 41 19.18 -7.18 -34.42
CA ARG A 41 18.15 -6.47 -33.65
C ARG A 41 18.16 -5.01 -34.11
N LYS A 42 17.00 -4.47 -34.48
CA LYS A 42 16.86 -3.05 -34.79
C LYS A 42 17.33 -2.23 -33.57
N PRO A 43 18.09 -1.13 -33.76
CA PRO A 43 18.58 -0.34 -32.65
C PRO A 43 17.41 0.19 -31.81
N ARG A 44 17.53 0.12 -30.48
CA ARG A 44 16.52 0.68 -29.55
C ARG A 44 16.40 2.18 -29.82
N LYS A 45 15.22 2.64 -30.25
CA LYS A 45 14.93 4.07 -30.40
C LYS A 45 15.02 4.72 -29.01
N ARG A 46 15.86 5.75 -28.87
CA ARG A 46 15.93 6.57 -27.65
C ARG A 46 14.62 7.36 -27.53
N LEU A 47 14.17 7.62 -26.29
CA LEU A 47 13.00 8.47 -26.08
C LEU A 47 13.25 9.86 -26.68
N THR A 48 12.23 10.41 -27.35
CA THR A 48 12.23 11.80 -27.81
C THR A 48 12.15 12.76 -26.62
N GLU A 49 12.55 14.01 -26.79
CA GLU A 49 12.49 15.01 -25.70
C GLU A 49 11.06 15.19 -25.17
N SER A 50 10.05 15.19 -26.05
CA SER A 50 8.63 15.23 -25.64
C SER A 50 8.23 14.03 -24.77
N GLN A 51 8.71 12.82 -25.11
CA GLN A 51 8.44 11.62 -24.33
C GLN A 51 9.14 11.66 -22.97
N LYS A 52 10.37 12.20 -22.90
CA LYS A 52 11.08 12.39 -21.63
C LYS A 52 10.36 13.40 -20.73
N LEU A 53 9.89 14.52 -21.27
CA LEU A 53 9.13 15.52 -20.53
C LEU A 53 7.83 14.93 -19.96
N ALA A 54 7.07 14.20 -20.79
CA ALA A 54 5.85 13.53 -20.35
C ALA A 54 6.14 12.49 -19.26
N HIS A 55 7.19 11.67 -19.43
CA HIS A 55 7.59 10.69 -18.43
C HIS A 55 7.99 11.36 -17.10
N ASN A 56 8.78 12.43 -17.15
CA ASN A 56 9.19 13.18 -15.96
C ASN A 56 8.00 13.81 -15.24
N ALA A 57 6.99 14.30 -15.97
CA ALA A 57 5.78 14.85 -15.38
C ALA A 57 4.98 13.79 -14.63
N ILE A 58 4.83 12.61 -15.22
CA ILE A 58 4.14 11.46 -14.60
C ILE A 58 4.89 11.00 -13.35
N GLU A 59 6.21 10.81 -13.45
CA GLU A 59 7.06 10.40 -12.33
C GLU A 59 7.03 11.42 -11.19
N LYS A 60 7.09 12.72 -11.50
CA LYS A 60 6.96 13.79 -10.49
C LYS A 60 5.62 13.69 -9.77
N ARG A 61 4.52 13.49 -10.50
CA ARG A 61 3.17 13.34 -9.91
C ARG A 61 3.10 12.11 -9.00
N TYR A 62 3.67 10.99 -9.41
CA TYR A 62 3.76 9.77 -8.60
C TYR A 62 4.52 10.01 -7.28
N ARG A 63 5.70 10.64 -7.36
CA ARG A 63 6.50 10.99 -6.16
C ARG A 63 5.77 11.93 -5.22
N VAL A 64 5.08 12.94 -5.75
CA VAL A 64 4.29 13.88 -4.95
C VAL A 64 3.17 13.14 -4.20
N ASN A 65 2.44 12.25 -4.88
CA ASN A 65 1.39 11.44 -4.26
C ASN A 65 1.94 10.58 -3.11
N ILE A 66 3.02 9.82 -3.35
CA ILE A 66 3.66 9.01 -2.31
C ILE A 66 4.11 9.85 -1.12
N ASN A 67 4.77 10.98 -1.38
CA ASN A 67 5.25 11.85 -0.31
C ASN A 67 4.08 12.43 0.50
N ALA A 68 2.98 12.79 -0.15
CA ALA A 68 1.77 13.27 0.54
C ALA A 68 1.19 12.19 1.45
N LYS A 69 1.11 10.93 0.99
CA LYS A 69 0.67 9.80 1.82
C LYS A 69 1.58 9.56 3.02
N ILE A 70 2.90 9.64 2.86
CA ILE A 70 3.87 9.49 3.97
C ILE A 70 3.70 10.63 5.00
N VAL A 71 3.52 11.88 4.55
CA VAL A 71 3.28 13.01 5.45
C VAL A 71 1.96 12.87 6.20
N ASN A 72 0.91 12.39 5.55
CA ASN A 72 -0.36 12.13 6.22
C ASN A 72 -0.25 11.01 7.24
N LEU A 73 0.51 9.94 6.93
CA LEU A 73 0.77 8.86 7.88
C LEU A 73 1.49 9.39 9.12
N GLN A 74 2.50 10.25 8.94
CA GLN A 74 3.24 10.86 10.04
C GLN A 74 2.30 11.60 11.02
N LYS A 75 1.32 12.34 10.49
CA LYS A 75 0.29 13.09 11.27
C LYS A 75 -0.60 12.25 12.16
N LEU A 76 -0.75 10.97 11.85
CA LEU A 76 -1.58 10.05 12.61
C LEU A 76 -0.80 9.39 13.75
N LEU A 77 0.53 9.56 13.80
CA LEU A 77 1.37 8.95 14.82
C LEU A 77 1.36 9.80 16.10
N PRO A 78 1.25 9.18 17.29
CA PRO A 78 1.18 9.91 18.57
C PRO A 78 2.44 10.73 18.91
N TYR A 79 3.57 10.41 18.28
CA TYR A 79 4.89 10.96 18.60
C TYR A 79 5.36 12.05 17.65
N GLU A 80 4.44 12.76 17.00
CA GLU A 80 4.82 14.00 16.36
C GLU A 80 5.34 14.97 17.43
N VAL A 81 6.66 15.19 17.43
CA VAL A 81 7.22 16.42 17.96
C VAL A 81 6.52 17.52 17.18
N GLN A 82 5.56 18.19 17.81
CA GLN A 82 4.89 19.31 17.18
C GLN A 82 5.97 20.24 16.63
N PRO A 83 5.87 20.70 15.38
CA PRO A 83 6.78 21.70 14.87
C PRO A 83 6.55 22.95 15.71
N ASP A 84 7.38 23.12 16.75
CA ASP A 84 7.60 24.42 17.35
C ASP A 84 7.94 25.36 16.19
N PRO A 85 7.18 26.44 15.95
CA PRO A 85 7.39 27.33 14.81
C PRO A 85 8.79 27.96 14.80
N ASN A 86 9.56 27.84 15.89
CA ASN A 86 10.94 28.29 16.01
C ASN A 86 11.99 27.16 16.05
N SER A 87 11.61 25.88 16.08
CA SER A 87 12.58 24.78 16.10
C SER A 87 12.56 24.03 14.77
N GLU A 88 13.73 23.88 14.17
CA GLU A 88 14.00 22.94 13.08
C GLU A 88 13.83 21.51 13.61
N THR A 89 12.59 21.07 13.85
CA THR A 89 12.33 19.69 14.25
C THR A 89 12.85 18.78 13.13
N PRO A 90 13.67 17.76 13.45
CA PRO A 90 14.23 16.89 12.43
C PRO A 90 13.09 16.11 11.81
N LYS A 91 12.76 16.50 10.58
CA LYS A 91 11.79 15.83 9.70
C LYS A 91 12.08 14.34 9.74
N LEU A 92 11.18 13.55 10.34
CA LEU A 92 11.36 12.10 10.45
C LEU A 92 11.65 11.54 9.07
N ASN A 93 12.71 10.74 8.98
CA ASN A 93 13.06 10.12 7.72
C ASN A 93 11.95 9.13 7.29
N LYS A 94 11.83 8.87 5.99
CA LYS A 94 10.73 8.04 5.46
C LYS A 94 10.70 6.65 6.08
N SER A 95 11.85 6.04 6.34
CA SER A 95 11.95 4.72 6.96
C SER A 95 11.41 4.72 8.38
N ALA A 96 11.79 5.71 9.19
CA ALA A 96 11.33 5.86 10.56
C ALA A 96 9.81 6.08 10.64
N VAL A 97 9.22 6.84 9.71
CA VAL A 97 7.75 6.98 9.65
C VAL A 97 7.08 5.63 9.41
N LEU A 98 7.64 4.80 8.52
CA LEU A 98 7.09 3.47 8.23
C LEU A 98 7.28 2.49 9.40
N ASP A 99 8.44 2.50 10.04
CA ASP A 99 8.74 1.66 11.20
C ASP A 99 7.80 2.00 12.37
N ARG A 100 7.67 3.29 12.68
CA ARG A 100 6.78 3.78 13.75
C ARG A 100 5.31 3.51 13.45
N ALA A 101 4.89 3.65 12.20
CA ALA A 101 3.53 3.31 11.81
C ALA A 101 3.24 1.82 12.01
N SER A 102 4.19 0.95 11.67
CA SER A 102 4.07 -0.49 11.88
C SER A 102 3.97 -0.84 13.37
N GLU A 103 4.85 -0.25 14.20
CA GLU A 103 4.78 -0.40 15.66
C GLU A 103 3.44 0.08 16.22
N TYR A 104 2.96 1.23 15.76
CA TYR A 104 1.74 1.83 16.27
C TYR A 104 0.47 1.04 15.91
N ILE A 105 0.40 0.48 14.70
CA ILE A 105 -0.69 -0.43 14.31
C ILE A 105 -0.73 -1.63 15.27
N LEU A 106 0.42 -2.25 15.54
CA LEU A 106 0.49 -3.39 16.45
C LEU A 106 0.08 -3.02 17.89
N SER A 107 0.45 -1.83 18.36
CA SER A 107 0.01 -1.37 19.69
C SER A 107 -1.50 -1.14 19.75
N LEU A 108 -2.08 -0.54 18.71
CA LEU A 108 -3.53 -0.31 18.63
C LEU A 108 -4.31 -1.62 18.55
N GLU A 109 -3.80 -2.62 17.84
CA GLU A 109 -4.42 -3.94 17.79
C GLU A 109 -4.41 -4.61 19.16
N ARG A 110 -3.31 -4.54 19.90
CA ARG A 110 -3.23 -5.07 21.27
C ARG A 110 -4.22 -4.36 22.19
N GLU A 111 -4.19 -3.02 22.19
CA GLU A 111 -5.09 -2.21 23.03
C GLU A 111 -6.56 -2.49 22.71
N ARG A 112 -6.92 -2.67 21.42
CA ARG A 112 -8.27 -3.05 21.02
C ARG A 112 -8.70 -4.40 21.60
N GLU A 113 -7.82 -5.40 21.60
CA GLU A 113 -8.15 -6.71 22.16
C GLU A 113 -8.27 -6.65 23.69
N ASP A 114 -7.38 -5.92 24.38
CA ASP A 114 -7.47 -5.72 25.83
C ASP A 114 -8.78 -5.01 26.22
N LEU A 115 -9.14 -3.95 25.49
CA LEU A 115 -10.39 -3.22 25.71
C LEU A 115 -11.62 -4.08 25.42
N LYS A 116 -11.58 -4.92 24.36
CA LYS A 116 -12.68 -5.87 24.09
C LYS A 116 -12.84 -6.87 25.22
N PHE A 117 -11.74 -7.47 25.68
CA PHE A 117 -11.76 -8.42 26.79
C PHE A 117 -12.39 -7.80 28.04
N LEU A 118 -11.95 -6.58 28.41
CA LEU A 118 -12.52 -5.85 29.54
C LEU A 118 -14.01 -5.53 29.34
N ASN A 119 -14.40 -5.12 28.12
CA ASN A 119 -15.79 -4.81 27.81
C ASN A 119 -16.70 -6.05 27.91
N GLU A 120 -16.25 -7.20 27.42
CA GLU A 120 -16.95 -8.48 27.52
C GLU A 120 -17.07 -8.93 28.98
N HIS A 121 -15.98 -8.82 29.75
CA HIS A 121 -15.98 -9.16 31.17
C HIS A 121 -16.98 -8.31 31.97
N LEU A 122 -16.95 -6.99 31.79
CA LEU A 122 -17.88 -6.07 32.45
C LEU A 122 -19.33 -6.34 32.05
N ARG A 123 -19.60 -6.67 30.78
CA ARG A 123 -20.95 -7.02 30.33
C ARG A 123 -21.45 -8.30 30.99
N ALA A 124 -20.61 -9.31 31.13
CA ALA A 124 -20.96 -10.55 31.82
C ALA A 124 -21.23 -10.32 33.32
N GLU A 125 -20.42 -9.50 33.99
CA GLU A 125 -20.63 -9.14 35.39
C GLU A 125 -21.96 -8.39 35.58
N LEU A 126 -22.27 -7.43 34.70
CA LEU A 126 -23.55 -6.73 34.71
C LEU A 126 -24.74 -7.66 34.45
N GLU A 127 -24.58 -8.66 33.59
CA GLU A 127 -25.62 -9.65 33.31
C GLU A 127 -25.87 -10.56 34.53
N MET A 128 -24.82 -11.01 35.20
CA MET A 128 -24.92 -11.78 36.44
C MET A 128 -25.64 -10.97 37.53
N LEU A 129 -25.20 -9.74 37.81
CA LEU A 129 -25.83 -8.87 38.81
C LEU A 129 -27.30 -8.57 38.47
N ARG A 130 -27.62 -8.42 37.19
CA ARG A 130 -29.00 -8.23 36.73
C ARG A 130 -29.87 -9.45 37.04
N ASN A 131 -29.33 -10.66 36.86
CA ASN A 131 -30.05 -11.90 37.13
C ASN A 131 -30.22 -12.17 38.62
N ASP A 132 -29.32 -11.67 39.48
CA ASP A 132 -29.41 -11.81 40.94
C ASP A 132 -30.45 -10.87 41.59
N ILE A 133 -30.87 -9.82 40.90
CA ILE A 133 -31.83 -8.80 41.39
C ILE A 133 -33.27 -9.09 40.93
N LEU A 134 -33.46 -9.98 39.95
CA LEU A 134 -34.76 -10.41 39.41
C LEU A 134 -35.16 -11.79 39.95
#